data_AF-A0A972XI12-F1
#
_entry.id   AF-A0A972XI12-F1
#
_cell.length_a   1.000
_cell.length_b   1.000
_cell.length_c   1.000
_cell.angle_alpha   90.00
_cell.angle_beta   90.00
_cell.angle_gamma   90.00
#
_symmetry.space_group_name_H-M   'P 1'
#
loop_
_entity.id
_entity.type
_entity.pdbx_description
1 polymer ?
#
loop_
_entity_poly.entity_id
_entity_poly.type
_entity_poly.pdbx_seq_one_letter_code
_entity_poly.pdbx_strand_id
1 'polypeptide(L)'
;MTIRIADQALAEAIARAHAASDIAHGDVSQWAGIEKYAATRGEDPTPERAAVIADLLGLPVGTSSEAAYEAAARSMLATFGHTPLREHLVTWLREDITVAEPLLAVFTGHGTDVEHPVIEVDETELATLAAWLTAEDGAPVEILRAEIIGGGFSRRMWRTTVSVDGLLRTVIVRIEQGGMFGTETLTEVTAMRGLLSAGYRVPAILHVEPTGTVLGEPFFIMEEVRGWVRLDDAGLDDIIRSVAELHGVPVTAINTSNRSAEQVIRDNIDGWLTLYRAHATVAIPLIEQGAAWLRDNLEPTGPSVIVHGDPGPGNALFDEEQGLTVLDWEFAHVGDAAEDWTYLALIRGRRTMSADAWKSRLNETIGLELTELQWRNWLAYNHFRGACVNLTALTVFREGRHRTADQLAIGIAVHLRFLGQLTEITCNES
;
A
#
# COMPACT_ATOMS: atom_id res chain seq x y z
N MET A 1 -15.56 5.25 11.76
CA MET A 1 -14.98 5.98 10.61
C MET A 1 -13.81 6.82 11.05
N THR A 2 -13.98 7.62 12.11
CA THR A 2 -12.85 8.34 12.70
C THR A 2 -11.79 7.36 13.16
N ILE A 3 -10.58 7.60 12.67
CA ILE A 3 -9.43 6.76 12.99
C ILE A 3 -8.55 7.56 13.93
N ARG A 4 -8.61 7.19 15.22
CA ARG A 4 -7.87 7.88 16.28
C ARG A 4 -6.79 6.99 16.84
N ILE A 5 -5.64 7.58 17.12
CA ILE A 5 -4.62 7.01 17.99
C ILE A 5 -4.82 7.51 19.43
N ALA A 6 -4.62 6.66 20.43
CA ALA A 6 -4.72 7.07 21.83
C ALA A 6 -3.69 8.17 22.16
N ASP A 7 -4.08 9.16 23.00
CA ASP A 7 -3.22 10.29 23.37
C ASP A 7 -1.88 9.84 23.95
N GLN A 8 -1.90 8.86 24.85
CA GLN A 8 -0.68 8.32 25.43
C GLN A 8 0.25 7.72 24.38
N ALA A 9 -0.27 6.90 23.46
CA ALA A 9 0.52 6.27 22.41
C ALA A 9 1.16 7.29 21.46
N LEU A 10 0.44 8.39 21.17
CA LEU A 10 0.91 9.49 20.34
C LEU A 10 1.99 10.31 21.07
N ALA A 11 1.77 10.66 22.34
CA ALA A 11 2.73 11.39 23.16
C ALA A 11 4.04 10.61 23.35
N GLU A 12 3.95 9.29 23.59
CA GLU A 12 5.13 8.43 23.67
C GLU A 12 5.89 8.33 22.34
N ALA A 13 5.19 8.30 21.21
CA ALA A 13 5.84 8.27 19.90
C ALA A 13 6.60 9.58 19.61
N ILE A 14 5.98 10.73 19.88
CA ILE A 14 6.62 12.05 19.76
C ILE A 14 7.83 12.15 20.70
N ALA A 15 7.68 11.75 21.96
CA ALA A 15 8.77 11.79 22.93
C ALA A 15 9.95 10.91 22.52
N ARG A 16 9.70 9.70 21.99
CA ARG A 16 10.76 8.84 21.46
C ARG A 16 11.45 9.46 20.24
N ALA A 17 10.69 9.99 19.29
CA ALA A 17 11.25 10.67 18.12
C ALA A 17 12.19 11.82 18.51
N HIS A 18 11.87 12.55 19.59
CA HIS A 18 12.71 13.65 20.10
C HIS A 18 13.87 13.22 20.98
N ALA A 19 13.72 12.14 21.74
CA ALA A 19 14.76 11.62 22.62
C ALA A 19 15.86 10.90 21.85
N ALA A 20 15.55 10.43 20.65
CA ALA A 20 16.40 9.52 19.94
C ALA A 20 17.35 10.24 18.97
N SER A 21 18.62 9.92 19.11
CA SER A 21 19.63 9.84 18.04
C SER A 21 19.30 8.70 17.04
N ASP A 22 18.03 8.32 16.92
CA ASP A 22 17.53 7.22 16.10
C ASP A 22 17.32 7.75 14.68
N ILE A 23 18.46 7.92 14.03
CA ILE A 23 18.65 8.39 12.66
C ILE A 23 17.95 7.45 11.66
N ALA A 24 17.39 6.31 12.08
CA ALA A 24 16.82 5.30 11.21
C ALA A 24 15.40 5.56 10.69
N HIS A 25 14.69 6.63 11.11
CA HIS A 25 13.23 6.69 10.94
C HIS A 25 12.65 8.02 10.39
N GLY A 26 13.41 8.71 9.54
CA GLY A 26 12.93 9.85 8.76
C GLY A 26 13.39 11.21 9.27
N ASP A 27 13.15 12.24 8.47
CA ASP A 27 13.53 13.61 8.79
C ASP A 27 12.74 14.07 10.04
N VAL A 28 13.42 14.63 11.05
CA VAL A 28 12.80 15.20 12.25
C VAL A 28 11.71 16.20 11.88
N SER A 29 11.82 16.85 10.71
CA SER A 29 10.79 17.72 10.15
C SER A 29 9.44 17.02 9.92
N GLN A 30 9.42 15.71 9.68
CA GLN A 30 8.20 14.93 9.49
C GLN A 30 7.36 14.82 10.78
N TRP A 31 7.99 14.92 11.95
CA TRP A 31 7.29 14.85 13.23
C TRP A 31 6.51 16.14 13.56
N ALA A 32 6.87 17.28 12.97
CA ALA A 32 6.16 18.54 13.18
C ALA A 32 4.68 18.46 12.75
N GLY A 33 4.39 17.72 11.67
CA GLY A 33 3.00 17.47 11.22
C GLY A 33 2.21 16.62 12.22
N ILE A 34 2.88 15.66 12.86
CA ILE A 34 2.31 14.80 13.89
C ILE A 34 2.01 15.59 15.16
N GLU A 35 2.92 16.47 15.57
CA GLU A 35 2.70 17.37 16.71
C GLU A 35 1.53 18.32 16.46
N LYS A 36 1.47 18.91 15.26
CA LYS A 36 0.35 19.78 14.87
C LYS A 36 -0.97 19.00 14.87
N TYR A 37 -0.99 17.78 14.35
CA TYR A 37 -2.16 16.91 14.44
C TYR A 37 -2.54 16.64 15.90
N ALA A 38 -1.58 16.25 16.75
CA ALA A 38 -1.82 16.01 18.17
C ALA A 38 -2.44 17.22 18.88
N ALA A 39 -1.97 18.43 18.57
CA ALA A 39 -2.45 19.66 19.18
C ALA A 39 -3.82 20.12 18.67
N THR A 40 -4.21 19.79 17.44
CA THR A 40 -5.41 20.34 16.78
C THR A 40 -6.57 19.35 16.66
N ARG A 41 -6.33 18.05 16.89
CA ARG A 41 -7.29 16.99 16.60
C ARG A 41 -8.54 16.95 17.48
N GLY A 42 -8.52 17.58 18.65
CA GLY A 42 -9.62 17.55 19.63
C GLY A 42 -9.86 16.15 20.25
N GLU A 43 -10.97 16.02 20.97
CA GLU A 43 -11.40 14.75 21.57
C GLU A 43 -11.85 13.74 20.49
N ASP A 44 -11.96 12.45 20.88
CA ASP A 44 -12.49 11.42 19.97
C ASP A 44 -14.01 11.59 19.80
N PRO A 45 -14.51 11.95 18.58
CA PRO A 45 -15.93 12.15 18.33
C PRO A 45 -16.71 10.83 18.23
N THR A 46 -16.04 9.67 18.27
CA THR A 46 -16.67 8.35 18.05
C THR A 46 -17.87 8.09 18.96
N PRO A 47 -17.83 8.35 20.29
CA PRO A 47 -18.98 8.15 21.17
C PRO A 47 -20.17 9.08 20.87
N GLU A 48 -19.90 10.36 20.58
CA GLU A 48 -20.96 11.32 20.24
C GLU A 48 -21.64 10.96 18.92
N ARG A 49 -20.84 10.65 17.89
CA ARG A 49 -21.35 10.21 16.59
C ARG A 49 -22.11 8.88 16.69
N ALA A 50 -21.69 7.97 17.57
CA ALA A 50 -22.42 6.74 17.83
C ALA A 50 -23.80 7.00 18.47
N ALA A 51 -23.93 7.99 19.34
CA ALA A 51 -25.23 8.38 19.89
C ALA A 51 -26.16 8.93 18.80
N VAL A 52 -25.64 9.73 17.86
CA VAL A 52 -26.40 10.21 16.69
C VAL A 52 -26.85 9.04 15.81
N ILE A 53 -25.96 8.08 15.54
CA ILE A 53 -26.30 6.86 14.78
C ILE A 53 -27.41 6.07 15.49
N ALA A 54 -27.28 5.88 16.81
CA ALA A 54 -28.25 5.14 17.60
C ALA A 54 -29.63 5.80 17.56
N ASP A 55 -29.70 7.13 17.66
CA ASP A 55 -30.96 7.88 17.53
C ASP A 55 -31.58 7.73 16.13
N LEU A 56 -30.79 7.95 15.08
CA LEU A 56 -31.24 7.81 13.68
C LEU A 56 -31.79 6.43 13.35
N LEU A 57 -31.20 5.38 13.93
CA LEU A 57 -31.56 3.99 13.67
C LEU A 57 -32.55 3.41 14.72
N GLY A 58 -32.97 4.21 15.70
CA GLY A 58 -33.87 3.76 16.77
C GLY A 58 -33.29 2.64 17.64
N LEU A 59 -31.98 2.67 17.88
CA LEU A 59 -31.30 1.68 18.72
C LEU A 59 -31.55 1.95 20.22
N PRO A 60 -31.49 0.91 21.08
CA PRO A 60 -31.70 1.07 22.51
C PRO A 60 -30.74 2.08 23.15
N VAL A 61 -31.22 2.80 24.17
CA VAL A 61 -30.37 3.66 25.01
C VAL A 61 -29.26 2.83 25.65
N GLY A 62 -28.02 3.31 25.57
CA GLY A 62 -26.84 2.60 26.06
C GLY A 62 -26.19 1.64 25.06
N THR A 63 -26.62 1.66 23.79
CA THR A 63 -25.92 0.96 22.70
C THR A 63 -24.46 1.42 22.63
N SER A 64 -23.52 0.46 22.56
CA SER A 64 -22.09 0.76 22.44
C SER A 64 -21.75 1.38 21.09
N SER A 65 -20.63 2.10 21.01
CA SER A 65 -20.16 2.65 19.74
C SER A 65 -19.99 1.57 18.67
N GLU A 66 -19.38 0.44 19.01
CA GLU A 66 -19.21 -0.70 18.12
C GLU A 66 -20.54 -1.18 17.53
N ALA A 67 -21.53 -1.45 18.39
CA ALA A 67 -22.85 -1.92 17.95
C ALA A 67 -23.60 -0.88 17.10
N ALA A 68 -23.45 0.43 17.41
CA ALA A 68 -24.02 1.50 16.61
C ALA A 68 -23.41 1.56 15.20
N TYR A 69 -22.08 1.52 15.09
CA TYR A 69 -21.39 1.54 13.80
C TYR A 69 -21.64 0.27 12.96
N GLU A 70 -21.76 -0.90 13.59
CA GLU A 70 -22.20 -2.11 12.88
C GLU A 70 -23.63 -2.00 12.35
N ALA A 71 -24.55 -1.45 13.17
CA ALA A 71 -25.92 -1.22 12.73
C ALA A 71 -25.97 -0.21 11.58
N ALA A 72 -25.14 0.84 11.62
CA ALA A 72 -24.96 1.76 10.51
C ALA A 72 -24.46 1.06 9.25
N ALA A 73 -23.44 0.21 9.35
CA ALA A 73 -22.94 -0.57 8.21
C ALA A 73 -24.05 -1.45 7.60
N ARG A 74 -24.78 -2.21 8.42
CA ARG A 74 -25.94 -3.01 7.95
C ARG A 74 -27.03 -2.16 7.30
N SER A 75 -27.33 -1.00 7.88
CA SER A 75 -28.33 -0.06 7.34
C SER A 75 -27.91 0.52 5.99
N MET A 76 -26.62 0.82 5.81
CA MET A 76 -26.06 1.34 4.55
C MET A 76 -26.07 0.30 3.42
N LEU A 77 -26.10 -1.00 3.75
CA LEU A 77 -26.18 -2.10 2.78
C LEU A 77 -27.62 -2.41 2.32
N ALA A 78 -28.65 -1.88 2.98
CA ALA A 78 -30.04 -2.04 2.55
C ALA A 78 -30.33 -1.15 1.31
N THR A 79 -31.30 -1.54 0.47
CA THR A 79 -31.59 -0.85 -0.80
C THR A 79 -31.76 0.67 -0.61
N PHE A 80 -30.97 1.45 -1.34
CA PHE A 80 -30.81 2.92 -1.29
C PHE A 80 -30.09 3.52 -0.07
N GLY A 81 -29.73 2.72 0.94
CA GLY A 81 -29.10 3.18 2.19
C GLY A 81 -29.98 4.18 2.98
N HIS A 82 -29.69 4.37 4.26
CA HIS A 82 -30.42 5.36 5.07
C HIS A 82 -29.91 6.78 4.75
N THR A 83 -30.63 7.56 3.93
CA THR A 83 -30.16 8.87 3.42
C THR A 83 -29.67 9.83 4.52
N PRO A 84 -30.41 10.07 5.63
CA PRO A 84 -29.91 10.93 6.70
C PRO A 84 -28.60 10.42 7.33
N LEU A 85 -28.47 9.10 7.46
CA LEU A 85 -27.26 8.49 8.01
C LEU A 85 -26.08 8.69 7.04
N ARG A 86 -26.30 8.51 5.74
CA ARG A 86 -25.28 8.77 4.70
C ARG A 86 -24.81 10.21 4.76
N GLU A 87 -25.71 11.18 4.83
CA GLU A 87 -25.37 12.61 4.89
C GLU A 87 -24.49 12.94 6.11
N HIS A 88 -24.83 12.37 7.27
CA HIS A 88 -24.00 12.49 8.47
C HIS A 88 -22.61 11.86 8.28
N LEU A 89 -22.53 10.62 7.79
CA LEU A 89 -21.28 9.91 7.56
C LEU A 89 -20.36 10.67 6.58
N VAL A 90 -20.91 11.18 5.48
CA VAL A 90 -20.16 11.97 4.49
C VAL A 90 -19.67 13.29 5.08
N THR A 91 -20.51 13.95 5.90
CA THR A 91 -20.13 15.20 6.58
C THR A 91 -18.98 14.97 7.55
N TRP A 92 -19.11 13.95 8.40
CA TRP A 92 -18.06 13.54 9.34
C TRP A 92 -16.76 13.12 8.64
N LEU A 93 -16.83 12.58 7.42
CA LEU A 93 -15.64 12.18 6.66
C LEU A 93 -14.86 13.41 6.24
N ARG A 94 -15.55 14.45 5.76
CA ARG A 94 -14.92 15.72 5.40
C ARG A 94 -14.29 16.40 6.62
N GLU A 95 -14.96 16.35 7.76
CA GLU A 95 -14.40 16.84 9.04
C GLU A 95 -13.12 16.07 9.40
N ASP A 96 -13.16 14.74 9.35
CA ASP A 96 -12.01 13.88 9.71
C ASP A 96 -10.83 14.10 8.74
N ILE A 97 -11.09 14.27 7.44
CA ILE A 97 -10.06 14.62 6.44
C ILE A 97 -9.40 15.96 6.79
N THR A 98 -10.20 16.97 7.14
CA THR A 98 -9.71 18.30 7.50
C THR A 98 -8.83 18.23 8.76
N VAL A 99 -9.26 17.49 9.76
CA VAL A 99 -8.50 17.28 11.00
C VAL A 99 -7.18 16.54 10.75
N ALA A 100 -7.16 15.61 9.79
CA ALA A 100 -5.97 14.82 9.46
C ALA A 100 -4.99 15.54 8.51
N GLU A 101 -5.33 16.71 7.96
CA GLU A 101 -4.50 17.47 7.01
C GLU A 101 -3.03 17.66 7.46
N PRO A 102 -2.71 17.97 8.73
CA PRO A 102 -1.32 18.14 9.16
C PRO A 102 -0.44 16.91 8.93
N LEU A 103 -1.02 15.69 8.93
CA LEU A 103 -0.28 14.45 8.68
C LEU A 103 0.08 14.28 7.19
N LEU A 104 -0.71 14.84 6.26
CA LEU A 104 -0.39 14.79 4.83
C LEU A 104 0.74 15.75 4.45
N ALA A 105 0.90 16.85 5.18
CA ALA A 105 1.95 17.83 4.90
C ALA A 105 3.37 17.27 5.09
N VAL A 106 3.51 16.20 5.88
CA VAL A 106 4.77 15.54 6.23
C VAL A 106 4.96 14.18 5.57
N PHE A 107 3.95 13.72 4.83
CA PHE A 107 4.01 12.47 4.09
C PHE A 107 4.93 12.62 2.88
N THR A 108 6.02 11.85 2.87
CA THR A 108 7.04 11.93 1.81
C THR A 108 6.56 11.34 0.48
N GLY A 109 5.51 10.52 0.49
CA GLY A 109 4.98 9.88 -0.71
C GLY A 109 6.04 9.04 -1.42
N HIS A 110 5.89 8.81 -2.72
CA HIS A 110 6.94 8.12 -3.50
C HIS A 110 7.64 9.14 -4.41
N GLY A 111 7.91 10.34 -3.87
CA GLY A 111 8.65 11.35 -4.60
C GLY A 111 10.07 10.85 -4.85
N THR A 112 10.51 10.85 -6.11
CA THR A 112 11.86 10.46 -6.49
C THR A 112 12.92 11.47 -6.08
N ASP A 113 12.49 12.67 -5.67
CA ASP A 113 13.35 13.82 -5.36
C ASP A 113 13.64 13.95 -3.85
N VAL A 114 13.21 12.98 -3.05
CA VAL A 114 13.46 12.98 -1.60
C VAL A 114 14.83 12.35 -1.34
N GLU A 115 15.81 13.16 -0.95
CA GLU A 115 17.07 12.64 -0.42
C GLU A 115 16.81 11.94 0.92
N HIS A 116 17.07 10.64 0.97
CA HIS A 116 17.04 9.89 2.22
C HIS A 116 18.43 9.91 2.85
N PRO A 117 18.54 10.15 4.17
CA PRO A 117 19.83 10.05 4.86
C PRO A 117 20.39 8.63 4.72
N VAL A 118 21.70 8.52 4.55
CA VAL A 118 22.38 7.23 4.62
C VAL A 118 22.38 6.79 6.08
N ILE A 119 21.69 5.69 6.35
CA ILE A 119 21.59 5.12 7.68
C ILE A 119 22.33 3.79 7.67
N GLU A 120 23.34 3.65 8.53
CA GLU A 120 24.05 2.39 8.69
C GLU A 120 23.18 1.36 9.42
N VAL A 121 23.30 0.09 9.01
CA VAL A 121 22.64 -1.02 9.69
C VAL A 121 23.45 -1.38 10.95
N ASP A 122 22.75 -1.79 12.02
CA ASP A 122 23.40 -2.18 13.28
C ASP A 122 24.38 -3.35 13.09
N GLU A 123 25.57 -3.26 13.70
CA GLU A 123 26.63 -4.26 13.55
C GLU A 123 26.19 -5.68 13.98
N THR A 124 25.28 -5.78 14.96
CA THR A 124 24.78 -7.09 15.44
C THR A 124 23.82 -7.72 14.44
N GLU A 125 22.99 -6.91 13.78
CA GLU A 125 22.13 -7.35 12.68
C GLU A 125 22.97 -7.85 11.50
N LEU A 126 24.06 -7.14 11.17
CA LEU A 126 24.98 -7.55 10.11
C LEU A 126 25.72 -8.85 10.42
N ALA A 127 26.24 -9.00 11.63
CA ALA A 127 26.89 -10.24 12.05
C ALA A 127 25.91 -11.43 11.99
N THR A 128 24.65 -11.21 12.38
CA THR A 128 23.60 -12.23 12.33
C THR A 128 23.28 -12.64 10.90
N LEU A 129 23.11 -11.67 9.99
CA LEU A 129 22.87 -11.93 8.57
C LEU A 129 24.05 -12.66 7.91
N ALA A 130 25.29 -12.25 8.20
CA ALA A 130 26.50 -12.87 7.65
C ALA A 130 26.64 -14.34 8.08
N ALA A 131 26.36 -14.64 9.36
CA ALA A 131 26.39 -15.99 9.89
C ALA A 131 25.32 -16.88 9.24
N TRP A 132 24.11 -16.34 9.03
CA TRP A 132 23.04 -17.05 8.35
C TRP A 132 23.38 -17.31 6.88
N LEU A 133 23.86 -16.30 6.14
CA LEU A 133 24.30 -16.46 4.75
C LEU A 133 25.43 -17.49 4.60
N THR A 134 26.37 -17.51 5.55
CA THR A 134 27.46 -18.51 5.58
C THR A 134 26.90 -19.93 5.69
N ALA A 135 25.84 -20.13 6.47
CA ALA A 135 25.19 -21.42 6.60
C ALA A 135 24.41 -21.81 5.32
N GLU A 136 23.70 -20.87 4.70
CA GLU A 136 22.92 -21.08 3.48
C GLU A 136 23.81 -21.37 2.25
N ASP A 137 24.88 -20.59 2.06
CA ASP A 137 25.79 -20.72 0.92
C ASP A 137 26.80 -21.87 1.12
N GLY A 138 26.98 -22.37 2.36
CA GLY A 138 27.98 -23.37 2.68
C GLY A 138 29.43 -22.90 2.51
N ALA A 139 29.64 -21.58 2.40
CA ALA A 139 30.91 -20.90 2.23
C ALA A 139 30.95 -19.64 3.10
N PRO A 140 32.12 -19.20 3.61
CA PRO A 140 32.22 -17.99 4.42
C PRO A 140 31.69 -16.76 3.68
N VAL A 141 30.70 -16.11 4.27
CA VAL A 141 30.15 -14.84 3.78
C VAL A 141 30.57 -13.71 4.72
N GLU A 142 31.21 -12.69 4.17
CA GLU A 142 31.54 -11.45 4.86
C GLU A 142 30.64 -10.32 4.34
N ILE A 143 30.06 -9.53 5.25
CA ILE A 143 29.31 -8.33 4.91
C ILE A 143 30.21 -7.12 5.14
N LEU A 144 30.57 -6.42 4.06
CA LEU A 144 31.53 -5.31 4.11
C LEU A 144 30.89 -3.99 4.50
N ARG A 145 29.65 -3.78 4.06
CA ARG A 145 28.85 -2.58 4.33
C ARG A 145 27.38 -2.90 4.16
N ALA A 146 26.53 -2.19 4.89
CA ALA A 146 25.11 -2.16 4.65
C ALA A 146 24.54 -0.80 5.03
N GLU A 147 23.65 -0.32 4.19
CA GLU A 147 22.89 0.91 4.40
C GLU A 147 21.40 0.63 4.26
N ILE A 148 20.58 1.30 5.06
CA ILE A 148 19.13 1.29 4.89
C ILE A 148 18.79 2.19 3.72
N ILE A 149 17.98 1.66 2.80
CA ILE A 149 17.42 2.41 1.68
C ILE A 149 16.07 2.97 2.13
N GLY A 150 15.93 4.30 2.08
CA GLY A 150 14.65 4.96 2.36
C GLY A 150 13.61 4.72 1.26
N GLY A 151 12.35 5.07 1.54
CA GLY A 151 11.24 5.04 0.58
C GLY A 151 10.37 3.78 0.57
N GLY A 152 10.82 2.67 1.20
CA GLY A 152 9.98 1.49 1.42
C GLY A 152 9.15 1.63 2.71
N PHE A 153 7.82 1.74 2.58
CA PHE A 153 6.94 1.87 3.76
C PHE A 153 6.62 0.52 4.41
N SER A 154 6.40 -0.51 3.59
CA SER A 154 6.05 -1.87 4.00
C SER A 154 7.26 -2.75 4.34
N ARG A 155 8.41 -2.45 3.74
CA ARG A 155 9.66 -3.21 3.88
C ARG A 155 10.80 -2.32 4.34
N ARG A 156 11.54 -2.80 5.34
CA ARG A 156 12.86 -2.24 5.66
C ARG A 156 13.83 -2.81 4.63
N MET A 157 14.40 -1.94 3.80
CA MET A 157 15.28 -2.36 2.71
C MET A 157 16.72 -2.03 3.05
N TRP A 158 17.62 -3.01 2.89
CA TRP A 158 19.06 -2.78 2.99
C TRP A 158 19.72 -2.95 1.64
N ARG A 159 20.65 -2.05 1.29
CA ARG A 159 21.66 -2.32 0.25
C ARG A 159 22.91 -2.81 0.96
N THR A 160 23.36 -4.01 0.63
CA THR A 160 24.54 -4.61 1.28
C THR A 160 25.53 -5.16 0.26
N THR A 161 26.82 -4.95 0.52
CA THR A 161 27.90 -5.59 -0.26
C THR A 161 28.40 -6.80 0.52
N VAL A 162 28.23 -7.98 -0.08
CA VAL A 162 28.66 -9.26 0.49
C VAL A 162 29.82 -9.83 -0.32
N SER A 163 30.76 -10.46 0.38
CA SER A 163 31.89 -11.21 -0.17
C SER A 163 31.65 -12.69 0.07
N VAL A 164 31.60 -13.48 -1.00
CA VAL A 164 31.51 -14.95 -0.93
C VAL A 164 32.71 -15.51 -1.70
N ASP A 165 33.56 -16.27 -1.02
CA ASP A 165 34.83 -16.78 -1.58
C ASP A 165 35.71 -15.69 -2.24
N GLY A 166 35.65 -14.46 -1.70
CA GLY A 166 36.39 -13.31 -2.22
C GLY A 166 35.76 -12.61 -3.42
N LEU A 167 34.61 -13.07 -3.91
CA LEU A 167 33.82 -12.39 -4.94
C LEU A 167 32.81 -11.44 -4.30
N LEU A 168 32.88 -10.17 -4.68
CA LEU A 168 31.98 -9.13 -4.19
C LEU A 168 30.71 -9.05 -5.03
N ARG A 169 29.56 -9.05 -4.35
CA ARG A 169 28.25 -8.78 -4.95
C ARG A 169 27.48 -7.79 -4.07
N THR A 170 26.75 -6.86 -4.69
CA THR A 170 25.78 -6.04 -3.97
C THR A 170 24.40 -6.65 -4.14
N VAL A 171 23.66 -6.71 -3.03
CA VAL A 171 22.33 -7.32 -2.94
C VAL A 171 21.40 -6.43 -2.14
N ILE A 172 20.10 -6.62 -2.34
CA ILE A 172 19.05 -5.93 -1.60
C ILE A 172 18.39 -6.92 -0.65
N VAL A 173 18.33 -6.57 0.64
CA VAL A 173 17.61 -7.32 1.67
C VAL A 173 16.26 -6.63 1.89
N ARG A 174 15.14 -7.33 1.72
CA ARG A 174 13.78 -6.81 1.92
C ARG A 174 13.14 -7.51 3.11
N ILE A 175 13.05 -6.80 4.24
CA ILE A 175 12.57 -7.31 5.53
C ILE A 175 11.15 -6.81 5.78
N GLU A 176 10.23 -7.69 6.18
CA GLU A 176 8.86 -7.32 6.55
C GLU A 176 8.79 -6.32 7.71
N GLN A 177 7.73 -5.52 7.73
CA GLN A 177 7.41 -4.61 8.82
C GLN A 177 6.03 -4.93 9.41
N GLY A 178 5.93 -6.04 10.14
CA GLY A 178 4.76 -6.37 10.98
C GLY A 178 3.44 -6.52 10.21
N GLY A 179 3.48 -7.00 8.96
CA GLY A 179 2.29 -7.19 8.13
C GLY A 179 1.70 -5.90 7.56
N MET A 180 2.51 -4.83 7.43
CA MET A 180 2.08 -3.62 6.73
C MET A 180 1.56 -3.98 5.33
N PHE A 181 0.41 -3.39 5.00
CA PHE A 181 -0.39 -3.62 3.80
C PHE A 181 -0.93 -5.05 3.61
N GLY A 182 -0.82 -5.92 4.62
CA GLY A 182 -1.23 -7.31 4.51
C GLY A 182 -0.41 -8.09 3.47
N THR A 183 0.80 -7.62 3.16
CA THR A 183 1.70 -8.27 2.20
C THR A 183 2.66 -9.21 2.92
N GLU A 184 2.98 -10.33 2.28
CA GLU A 184 3.82 -11.39 2.84
C GLU A 184 4.98 -11.69 1.90
N THR A 185 6.16 -11.95 2.46
CA THR A 185 7.40 -12.26 1.75
C THR A 185 7.22 -13.42 0.79
N LEU A 186 6.55 -14.50 1.21
CA LEU A 186 6.40 -15.68 0.39
C LEU A 186 5.51 -15.44 -0.84
N THR A 187 4.49 -14.57 -0.71
CA THR A 187 3.62 -14.20 -1.83
C THR A 187 4.39 -13.39 -2.86
N GLU A 188 5.16 -12.38 -2.42
CA GLU A 188 6.01 -11.56 -3.29
C GLU A 188 7.09 -12.41 -4.00
N VAL A 189 7.80 -13.25 -3.24
CA VAL A 189 8.83 -14.15 -3.79
C VAL A 189 8.26 -15.11 -4.83
N THR A 190 7.06 -15.66 -4.57
CA THR A 190 6.39 -16.57 -5.50
C THR A 190 6.04 -15.84 -6.79
N ALA A 191 5.53 -14.61 -6.70
CA ALA A 191 5.23 -13.78 -7.86
C ALA A 191 6.50 -13.49 -8.68
N MET A 192 7.56 -13.01 -8.03
CA MET A 192 8.83 -12.67 -8.70
C MET A 192 9.47 -13.89 -9.38
N ARG A 193 9.52 -15.05 -8.71
CA ARG A 193 10.06 -16.28 -9.32
C ARG A 193 9.22 -16.76 -10.50
N GLY A 194 7.91 -16.67 -10.41
CA GLY A 194 6.98 -17.02 -11.49
C GLY A 194 7.18 -16.13 -12.71
N LEU A 195 7.24 -14.82 -12.50
CA LEU A 195 7.46 -13.82 -13.54
C LEU A 195 8.82 -14.00 -14.24
N LEU A 196 9.89 -14.13 -13.46
CA LEU A 196 11.23 -14.36 -14.00
C LEU A 196 11.28 -15.64 -14.84
N SER A 197 10.64 -16.72 -14.38
CA SER A 197 10.57 -17.99 -15.10
C SER A 197 9.75 -17.89 -16.40
N ALA A 198 8.78 -16.99 -16.45
CA ALA A 198 8.00 -16.68 -17.65
C ALA A 198 8.70 -15.70 -18.60
N GLY A 199 9.91 -15.23 -18.26
CA GLY A 199 10.70 -14.30 -19.07
C GLY A 199 10.39 -12.83 -18.81
N TYR A 200 9.51 -12.51 -17.84
CA TYR A 200 9.22 -11.15 -17.46
C TYR A 200 10.28 -10.62 -16.49
N ARG A 201 10.72 -9.37 -16.71
CA ARG A 201 11.91 -8.84 -16.09
C ARG A 201 11.66 -8.28 -14.67
N VAL A 202 12.18 -9.01 -13.69
CA VAL A 202 12.15 -8.69 -12.26
C VAL A 202 13.50 -9.02 -11.62
N PRO A 203 13.85 -8.44 -10.45
CA PRO A 203 15.05 -8.84 -9.73
C PRO A 203 15.06 -10.34 -9.38
N ALA A 204 16.18 -11.01 -9.60
CA ALA A 204 16.38 -12.39 -9.18
C ALA A 204 16.41 -12.54 -7.66
N ILE A 205 15.60 -13.46 -7.12
CA ILE A 205 15.61 -13.83 -5.70
C ILE A 205 16.79 -14.78 -5.44
N LEU A 206 17.67 -14.39 -4.52
CA LEU A 206 18.87 -15.14 -4.14
C LEU A 206 18.61 -16.03 -2.92
N HIS A 207 18.02 -15.47 -1.85
CA HIS A 207 17.73 -16.19 -0.61
C HIS A 207 16.37 -15.79 -0.03
N VAL A 208 15.79 -16.67 0.80
CA VAL A 208 14.49 -16.44 1.44
C VAL A 208 14.54 -16.99 2.87
N GLU A 209 14.19 -16.17 3.85
CA GLU A 209 14.08 -16.53 5.26
C GLU A 209 12.63 -16.23 5.71
N PRO A 210 11.73 -17.23 5.68
CA PRO A 210 10.30 -16.99 5.87
C PRO A 210 9.86 -16.99 7.35
N THR A 211 10.77 -17.27 8.30
CA THR A 211 10.40 -17.56 9.70
C THR A 211 10.53 -16.36 10.62
N GLY A 212 11.34 -15.37 10.25
CA GLY A 212 11.68 -14.23 11.10
C GLY A 212 12.59 -14.58 12.27
N THR A 213 13.16 -15.78 12.30
CA THR A 213 14.04 -16.21 13.41
C THR A 213 15.43 -15.58 13.36
N VAL A 214 15.84 -15.03 12.21
CA VAL A 214 17.19 -14.48 12.01
C VAL A 214 17.21 -12.98 12.28
N LEU A 215 16.35 -12.20 11.63
CA LEU A 215 16.29 -10.74 11.77
C LEU A 215 15.04 -10.24 12.53
N GLY A 216 14.30 -11.15 13.16
CA GLY A 216 13.10 -10.83 13.94
C GLY A 216 11.81 -10.70 13.12
N GLU A 217 11.92 -10.61 11.80
CA GLU A 217 10.81 -10.61 10.82
C GLU A 217 11.24 -11.38 9.56
N PRO A 218 10.31 -11.99 8.80
CA PRO A 218 10.64 -12.64 7.53
C PRO A 218 11.29 -11.67 6.54
N PHE A 219 12.20 -12.20 5.73
CA PHE A 219 12.87 -11.41 4.68
C PHE A 219 13.28 -12.27 3.49
N PHE A 220 13.65 -11.59 2.42
CA PHE A 220 14.35 -12.20 1.30
C PHE A 220 15.48 -11.32 0.80
N ILE A 221 16.42 -11.94 0.10
CA ILE A 221 17.55 -11.27 -0.54
C ILE A 221 17.39 -11.42 -2.04
N MET A 222 17.51 -10.31 -2.75
CA MET A 222 17.48 -10.26 -4.21
C MET A 222 18.72 -9.58 -4.77
N GLU A 223 18.98 -9.79 -6.06
CA GLU A 223 20.02 -9.04 -6.76
C GLU A 223 19.75 -7.53 -6.72
N GLU A 224 20.81 -6.74 -6.72
CA GLU A 224 20.68 -5.32 -7.04
C GLU A 224 20.58 -5.15 -8.55
N VAL A 225 19.45 -4.57 -9.00
CA VAL A 225 19.28 -4.17 -10.39
C VAL A 225 19.89 -2.79 -10.59
N ARG A 226 20.75 -2.67 -11.60
CA ARG A 226 21.28 -1.37 -12.03
C ARG A 226 20.24 -0.62 -12.83
N GLY A 227 20.24 0.70 -12.69
CA GLY A 227 19.41 1.59 -13.50
C GLY A 227 19.02 2.85 -12.75
N TRP A 228 18.20 3.67 -13.39
CA TRP A 228 17.64 4.89 -12.83
C TRP A 228 16.17 5.04 -13.18
N VAL A 229 15.45 5.84 -12.38
CA VAL A 229 14.08 6.21 -12.70
C VAL A 229 14.08 7.19 -13.87
N ARG A 230 13.26 6.92 -14.89
CA ARG A 230 13.18 7.72 -16.11
C ARG A 230 11.77 8.30 -16.26
N LEU A 231 11.66 9.64 -16.18
CA LEU A 231 10.38 10.38 -16.15
C LEU A 231 10.05 11.14 -17.44
N ASP A 232 10.90 11.07 -18.47
CA ASP A 232 10.61 11.65 -19.78
C ASP A 232 9.53 10.83 -20.53
N ASP A 233 9.02 11.37 -21.64
CA ASP A 233 7.93 10.72 -22.38
C ASP A 233 8.27 9.29 -22.82
N ALA A 234 9.50 9.05 -23.25
CA ALA A 234 9.97 7.73 -23.63
C ALA A 234 10.01 6.76 -22.44
N GLY A 235 10.46 7.21 -21.26
CA GLY A 235 10.42 6.38 -20.05
C GLY A 235 8.99 6.04 -19.61
N LEU A 236 8.05 6.99 -19.74
CA LEU A 236 6.64 6.73 -19.47
C LEU A 236 6.05 5.70 -20.45
N ASP A 237 6.39 5.80 -21.74
CA ASP A 237 5.98 4.81 -22.73
C ASP A 237 6.59 3.42 -22.48
N ASP A 238 7.84 3.35 -22.01
CA ASP A 238 8.49 2.09 -21.65
C ASP A 238 7.79 1.44 -20.45
N ILE A 239 7.38 2.22 -19.45
CA ILE A 239 6.56 1.73 -18.32
C ILE A 239 5.23 1.18 -18.83
N ILE A 240 4.54 1.91 -19.71
CA ILE A 240 3.27 1.45 -20.30
C ILE A 240 3.47 0.13 -21.04
N ARG A 241 4.50 0.02 -21.89
CA ARG A 241 4.79 -1.22 -22.64
C ARG A 241 5.12 -2.38 -21.70
N SER A 242 5.89 -2.14 -20.64
CA SER A 242 6.23 -3.17 -19.66
C SER A 242 5.00 -3.68 -18.90
N VAL A 243 4.10 -2.79 -18.47
CA VAL A 243 2.84 -3.21 -17.81
C VAL A 243 1.94 -3.99 -18.79
N ALA A 244 1.90 -3.60 -20.07
CA ALA A 244 1.17 -4.37 -21.08
C ALA A 244 1.80 -5.75 -21.34
N GLU A 245 3.12 -5.85 -21.31
CA GLU A 245 3.84 -7.13 -21.38
C GLU A 245 3.53 -8.02 -20.17
N LEU A 246 3.49 -7.45 -18.95
CA LEU A 246 3.09 -8.14 -17.73
C LEU A 246 1.70 -8.76 -17.89
N HIS A 247 0.74 -8.00 -18.44
CA HIS A 247 -0.62 -8.47 -18.67
C HIS A 247 -0.71 -9.61 -19.69
N GLY A 248 0.33 -9.80 -20.51
CA GLY A 248 0.48 -10.94 -21.43
C GLY A 248 1.09 -12.19 -20.80
N VAL A 249 1.67 -12.09 -19.59
CA VAL A 249 2.26 -13.24 -18.89
C VAL A 249 1.16 -14.22 -18.47
N PRO A 250 1.31 -15.54 -18.71
CA PRO A 250 0.31 -16.52 -18.28
C PRO A 250 0.08 -16.47 -16.76
N VAL A 251 -1.16 -16.29 -16.34
CA VAL A 251 -1.57 -16.28 -14.92
C VAL A 251 -1.08 -17.51 -14.14
N THR A 252 -0.94 -18.65 -14.82
CA THR A 252 -0.40 -19.90 -14.27
C THR A 252 1.03 -19.77 -13.74
N ALA A 253 1.76 -18.70 -14.08
CA ALA A 253 3.08 -18.40 -13.53
C ALA A 253 3.03 -18.16 -12.01
N ILE A 254 1.92 -17.65 -11.48
CA ILE A 254 1.78 -17.32 -10.05
C ILE A 254 0.54 -17.96 -9.40
N ASN A 255 -0.43 -18.42 -10.20
CA ASN A 255 -1.69 -18.95 -9.69
C ASN A 255 -2.26 -20.04 -10.61
N THR A 256 -2.46 -21.24 -10.07
CA THR A 256 -3.02 -22.39 -10.81
C THR A 256 -4.51 -22.61 -10.59
N SER A 257 -5.20 -21.69 -9.90
CA SER A 257 -6.65 -21.75 -9.72
C SER A 257 -7.37 -21.53 -11.06
N ASN A 258 -8.52 -22.19 -11.24
CA ASN A 258 -9.34 -22.07 -12.45
C ASN A 258 -10.57 -21.18 -12.19
N ARG A 259 -10.39 -20.09 -11.43
CA ARG A 259 -11.45 -19.13 -11.11
C ARG A 259 -11.77 -18.28 -12.35
N SER A 260 -13.04 -17.93 -12.54
CA SER A 260 -13.44 -16.97 -13.57
C SER A 260 -12.98 -15.54 -13.22
N ALA A 261 -12.95 -14.63 -14.19
CA ALA A 261 -12.57 -13.24 -13.94
C ALA A 261 -13.51 -12.57 -12.93
N GLU A 262 -14.82 -12.86 -12.99
CA GLU A 262 -15.81 -12.37 -12.03
C GLU A 262 -15.55 -12.91 -10.62
N GLN A 263 -15.13 -14.17 -10.49
CA GLN A 263 -14.78 -14.75 -9.20
C GLN A 263 -13.51 -14.12 -8.63
N VAL A 264 -12.48 -13.91 -9.46
CA VAL A 264 -11.24 -13.24 -9.07
C VAL A 264 -11.53 -11.83 -8.52
N ILE A 265 -12.34 -11.05 -9.24
CA ILE A 265 -12.72 -9.69 -8.79
C ILE A 265 -13.45 -9.73 -7.45
N ARG A 266 -14.43 -10.62 -7.29
CA ARG A 266 -15.18 -10.76 -6.02
C ARG A 266 -14.25 -11.18 -4.87
N ASP A 267 -13.38 -12.15 -5.11
CA ASP A 267 -12.42 -12.63 -4.11
C ASP A 267 -11.45 -11.52 -3.68
N ASN A 268 -10.99 -10.67 -4.62
CA ASN A 268 -10.14 -9.53 -4.30
C ASN A 268 -10.89 -8.50 -3.43
N ILE A 269 -12.15 -8.16 -3.77
CA ILE A 269 -12.98 -7.27 -2.94
C ILE A 269 -13.16 -7.84 -1.52
N ASP A 270 -13.44 -9.14 -1.42
CA ASP A 270 -13.66 -9.83 -0.15
C ASP A 270 -12.37 -9.91 0.68
N GLY A 271 -11.22 -10.08 0.03
CA GLY A 271 -9.89 -10.06 0.64
C GLY A 271 -9.60 -8.70 1.29
N TRP A 272 -9.81 -7.60 0.56
CA TRP A 272 -9.62 -6.25 1.10
C TRP A 272 -10.59 -5.93 2.25
N LEU A 273 -11.85 -6.37 2.17
CA LEU A 273 -12.79 -6.23 3.29
C LEU A 273 -12.34 -7.01 4.52
N THR A 274 -11.84 -8.23 4.33
CA THR A 274 -11.33 -9.07 5.42
C THR A 274 -10.16 -8.38 6.11
N LEU A 275 -9.22 -7.84 5.34
CA LEU A 275 -8.10 -7.07 5.85
C LEU A 275 -8.56 -5.85 6.64
N TYR A 276 -9.44 -5.02 6.07
CA TYR A 276 -9.98 -3.84 6.78
C TYR A 276 -10.62 -4.21 8.12
N ARG A 277 -11.46 -5.26 8.16
CA ARG A 277 -12.16 -5.67 9.38
C ARG A 277 -11.21 -6.19 10.46
N ALA A 278 -10.06 -6.75 10.08
CA ALA A 278 -9.03 -7.18 11.02
C ALA A 278 -8.32 -6.00 11.71
N HIS A 279 -8.31 -4.81 11.09
CA HIS A 279 -7.54 -3.65 11.57
C HIS A 279 -8.41 -2.48 12.06
N ALA A 280 -9.69 -2.44 11.73
CA ALA A 280 -10.62 -1.40 12.18
C ALA A 280 -11.13 -1.64 13.61
N THR A 281 -11.18 -0.57 14.42
CA THR A 281 -11.70 -0.65 15.80
C THR A 281 -13.22 -0.63 15.89
N VAL A 282 -13.88 -0.03 14.91
CA VAL A 282 -15.33 -0.03 14.70
C VAL A 282 -15.58 -0.13 13.21
N ALA A 283 -16.76 -0.63 12.83
CA ALA A 283 -17.14 -0.64 11.42
C ALA A 283 -17.07 0.77 10.79
N ILE A 284 -16.66 0.83 9.52
CA ILE A 284 -16.64 2.02 8.68
C ILE A 284 -17.72 1.80 7.61
N PRO A 285 -18.96 2.31 7.82
CA PRO A 285 -20.10 2.02 6.94
C PRO A 285 -19.86 2.40 5.47
N LEU A 286 -19.05 3.44 5.20
CA LEU A 286 -18.73 3.89 3.84
C LEU A 286 -17.82 2.90 3.09
N ILE A 287 -16.93 2.16 3.78
CA ILE A 287 -16.13 1.10 3.15
C ILE A 287 -17.01 -0.10 2.81
N GLU A 288 -17.87 -0.50 3.75
CA GLU A 288 -18.82 -1.60 3.57
C GLU A 288 -19.78 -1.31 2.39
N GLN A 289 -20.29 -0.08 2.32
CA GLN A 289 -21.11 0.38 1.20
C GLN A 289 -20.32 0.41 -0.12
N GLY A 290 -19.08 0.91 -0.11
CA GLY A 290 -18.23 0.93 -1.30
C GLY A 290 -17.95 -0.47 -1.85
N ALA A 291 -17.69 -1.45 -0.98
CA ALA A 291 -17.53 -2.84 -1.38
C ALA A 291 -18.81 -3.43 -2.00
N ALA A 292 -19.98 -3.15 -1.42
CA ALA A 292 -21.26 -3.57 -1.99
C ALA A 292 -21.50 -2.95 -3.37
N TRP A 293 -21.25 -1.64 -3.51
CA TRP A 293 -21.33 -0.95 -4.80
C TRP A 293 -20.40 -1.58 -5.84
N LEU A 294 -19.16 -1.92 -5.47
CA LEU A 294 -18.21 -2.58 -6.38
C LEU A 294 -18.71 -3.96 -6.81
N ARG A 295 -19.29 -4.76 -5.91
CA ARG A 295 -19.83 -6.08 -6.29
C ARG A 295 -20.98 -6.00 -7.31
N ASP A 296 -21.69 -4.88 -7.33
CA ASP A 296 -22.82 -4.63 -8.23
C ASP A 296 -22.43 -3.91 -9.53
N ASN A 297 -21.28 -3.21 -9.55
CA ASN A 297 -20.90 -2.32 -10.66
C ASN A 297 -19.56 -2.67 -11.32
N LEU A 298 -18.73 -3.53 -10.71
CA LEU A 298 -17.41 -3.87 -11.22
C LEU A 298 -17.46 -5.18 -12.02
N GLU A 299 -17.63 -5.04 -13.33
CA GLU A 299 -17.57 -6.14 -14.29
C GLU A 299 -16.16 -6.31 -14.87
N PRO A 300 -15.71 -7.53 -15.20
CA PRO A 300 -14.44 -7.74 -15.89
C PRO A 300 -14.37 -6.98 -17.21
N THR A 301 -13.22 -6.37 -17.48
CA THR A 301 -12.92 -5.73 -18.77
C THR A 301 -12.32 -6.70 -19.78
N GLY A 302 -11.85 -7.85 -19.31
CA GLY A 302 -11.29 -8.93 -20.12
C GLY A 302 -10.97 -10.18 -19.29
N PRO A 303 -10.14 -11.09 -19.83
CA PRO A 303 -9.59 -12.20 -19.07
C PRO A 303 -8.73 -11.72 -17.89
N SER A 304 -8.63 -12.54 -16.84
CA SER A 304 -7.72 -12.23 -15.74
C SER A 304 -6.25 -12.20 -16.18
N VAL A 305 -5.51 -11.28 -15.60
CA VAL A 305 -4.06 -11.08 -15.83
C VAL A 305 -3.31 -11.07 -14.51
N ILE A 306 -1.98 -11.11 -14.58
CA ILE A 306 -1.15 -10.75 -13.43
C ILE A 306 -1.14 -9.22 -13.33
N VAL A 307 -1.60 -8.70 -12.20
CA VAL A 307 -1.66 -7.28 -11.87
C VAL A 307 -0.46 -6.96 -10.98
N HIS A 308 0.21 -5.84 -11.24
CA HIS A 308 1.28 -5.36 -10.37
C HIS A 308 0.72 -4.77 -9.07
N GLY A 309 -0.33 -3.95 -9.16
CA GLY A 309 -1.01 -3.34 -8.01
C GLY A 309 -0.35 -2.06 -7.46
N ASP A 310 0.81 -1.67 -7.96
CA ASP A 310 1.45 -0.37 -7.75
C ASP A 310 2.35 0.02 -8.94
N PRO A 311 1.84 -0.01 -10.19
CA PRO A 311 2.63 0.37 -11.35
C PRO A 311 2.94 1.87 -11.32
N GLY A 312 4.20 2.23 -11.51
CA GLY A 312 4.59 3.62 -11.62
C GLY A 312 6.10 3.83 -11.74
N PRO A 313 6.53 5.06 -12.07
CA PRO A 313 7.94 5.33 -12.36
C PRO A 313 8.87 5.08 -11.17
N GLY A 314 8.40 5.27 -9.94
CA GLY A 314 9.20 4.94 -8.74
C GLY A 314 9.54 3.45 -8.60
N ASN A 315 8.80 2.57 -9.28
CA ASN A 315 8.95 1.12 -9.22
C ASN A 315 9.51 0.55 -10.53
N ALA A 316 10.16 1.39 -11.36
CA ALA A 316 10.75 1.00 -12.63
C ALA A 316 12.16 1.57 -12.76
N LEU A 317 13.14 0.69 -12.96
CA LEU A 317 14.53 1.08 -13.24
C LEU A 317 14.85 0.84 -14.70
N PHE A 318 15.33 1.87 -15.37
CA PHE A 318 15.83 1.80 -16.74
C PHE A 318 17.34 1.62 -16.74
N ASP A 319 17.82 0.69 -17.56
CA ASP A 319 19.22 0.50 -17.90
C ASP A 319 19.39 0.46 -19.43
N GLU A 320 20.46 1.09 -19.95
CA GLU A 320 20.69 1.19 -21.40
C GLU A 320 20.91 -0.16 -22.08
N GLU A 321 21.55 -1.11 -21.41
CA GLU A 321 21.87 -2.43 -21.97
C GLU A 321 20.71 -3.41 -21.78
N GLN A 322 20.01 -3.25 -20.67
CA GLN A 322 19.12 -4.26 -20.11
C GLN A 322 17.64 -3.89 -20.22
N GLY A 323 17.30 -2.64 -20.52
CA GLY A 323 15.95 -2.14 -20.61
C GLY A 323 15.32 -1.89 -19.24
N LEU A 324 13.98 -1.89 -19.20
CA LEU A 324 13.21 -1.59 -18.00
C LEU A 324 13.07 -2.83 -17.11
N THR A 325 13.37 -2.68 -15.82
CA THR A 325 13.11 -3.69 -14.79
C THR A 325 12.08 -3.17 -13.81
N VAL A 326 11.03 -3.95 -13.57
CA VAL A 326 9.97 -3.57 -12.64
C VAL A 326 10.25 -4.14 -11.24
N LEU A 327 10.06 -3.30 -10.24
CA LEU A 327 10.36 -3.54 -8.83
C LEU A 327 9.07 -3.57 -8.00
N ASP A 328 9.20 -3.95 -6.73
CA ASP A 328 8.15 -3.83 -5.71
C ASP A 328 6.87 -4.63 -5.99
N TRP A 329 6.99 -5.95 -5.89
CA TRP A 329 5.95 -6.90 -6.26
C TRP A 329 5.04 -7.31 -5.10
N GLU A 330 5.04 -6.56 -4.00
CA GLU A 330 4.32 -6.94 -2.79
C GLU A 330 2.79 -6.97 -2.97
N PHE A 331 2.29 -6.24 -3.96
CA PHE A 331 0.87 -6.19 -4.33
C PHE A 331 0.52 -7.05 -5.54
N ALA A 332 1.45 -7.86 -6.04
CA ALA A 332 1.24 -8.68 -7.20
C ALA A 332 0.15 -9.74 -6.93
N HIS A 333 -0.84 -9.80 -7.81
CA HIS A 333 -1.94 -10.75 -7.69
C HIS A 333 -2.60 -11.00 -9.05
N VAL A 334 -3.58 -11.92 -9.06
CA VAL A 334 -4.41 -12.13 -10.25
C VAL A 334 -5.59 -11.18 -10.18
N GLY A 335 -5.84 -10.43 -11.25
CA GLY A 335 -6.87 -9.41 -11.30
C GLY A 335 -7.27 -9.04 -12.72
N ASP A 336 -7.74 -7.83 -12.90
CA ASP A 336 -8.09 -7.24 -14.19
C ASP A 336 -7.07 -6.17 -14.58
N ALA A 337 -6.71 -6.11 -15.87
CA ALA A 337 -5.74 -5.15 -16.38
C ALA A 337 -6.12 -3.69 -16.06
N ALA A 338 -7.42 -3.37 -15.99
CA ALA A 338 -7.91 -2.04 -15.69
C ALA A 338 -7.52 -1.55 -14.28
N GLU A 339 -7.22 -2.45 -13.34
CA GLU A 339 -6.69 -2.08 -12.03
C GLU A 339 -5.36 -1.32 -12.18
N ASP A 340 -4.39 -1.90 -12.89
CA ASP A 340 -3.07 -1.30 -13.11
C ASP A 340 -3.19 0.00 -13.91
N TRP A 341 -4.02 0.04 -14.95
CA TRP A 341 -4.15 1.24 -15.79
C TRP A 341 -4.76 2.42 -15.05
N THR A 342 -5.82 2.18 -14.27
CA THR A 342 -6.45 3.22 -13.45
C THR A 342 -5.52 3.68 -12.32
N TYR A 343 -4.75 2.76 -11.73
CA TYR A 343 -3.77 3.09 -10.70
C TYR A 343 -2.61 3.93 -11.27
N LEU A 344 -2.01 3.47 -12.37
CA LEU A 344 -0.91 4.15 -13.06
C LEU A 344 -1.33 5.56 -13.49
N ALA A 345 -2.45 5.71 -14.20
CA ALA A 345 -2.86 6.98 -14.78
C ALA A 345 -3.41 7.97 -13.74
N LEU A 346 -4.33 7.50 -12.89
CA LEU A 346 -5.18 8.39 -12.08
C LEU A 346 -4.71 8.52 -10.62
N ILE A 347 -3.85 7.61 -10.16
CA ILE A 347 -3.27 7.67 -8.81
C ILE A 347 -1.79 8.05 -8.91
N ARG A 348 -0.94 7.22 -9.52
CA ARG A 348 0.51 7.45 -9.57
C ARG A 348 0.89 8.59 -10.50
N GLY A 349 0.30 8.61 -11.69
CA GLY A 349 0.56 9.56 -12.76
C GLY A 349 -0.18 10.90 -12.65
N ARG A 350 -1.04 11.09 -11.66
CA ARG A 350 -1.91 12.29 -11.54
C ARG A 350 -1.17 13.63 -11.49
N ARG A 351 0.11 13.61 -11.09
CA ARG A 351 0.98 14.80 -11.04
C ARG A 351 1.81 14.98 -12.32
N THR A 352 1.88 13.95 -13.16
CA THR A 352 2.64 13.94 -14.40
C THR A 352 1.87 14.61 -15.53
N MET A 353 0.59 14.25 -15.70
CA MET A 353 -0.30 14.86 -16.70
C MET A 353 -1.78 14.69 -16.30
N SER A 354 -2.69 15.31 -17.05
CA SER A 354 -4.13 15.17 -16.82
C SER A 354 -4.63 13.75 -17.10
N ALA A 355 -5.79 13.40 -16.53
CA ALA A 355 -6.43 12.11 -16.77
C ALA A 355 -6.66 11.85 -18.27
N ASP A 356 -7.16 12.84 -19.01
CA ASP A 356 -7.42 12.70 -20.45
C ASP A 356 -6.14 12.53 -21.27
N ALA A 357 -5.05 13.19 -20.87
CA ALA A 357 -3.74 13.01 -21.50
C ALA A 357 -3.19 11.59 -21.26
N TRP A 358 -3.34 11.06 -20.04
CA TRP A 358 -2.98 9.67 -19.73
C TRP A 358 -3.79 8.67 -20.54
N LYS A 359 -5.11 8.82 -20.58
CA LYS A 359 -6.01 7.96 -21.38
C LYS A 359 -5.61 7.97 -22.85
N SER A 360 -5.33 9.15 -23.40
CA SER A 360 -4.89 9.30 -24.80
C SER A 360 -3.55 8.61 -25.05
N ARG A 361 -2.56 8.80 -24.16
CA ARG A 361 -1.25 8.14 -24.26
C ARG A 361 -1.36 6.62 -24.17
N LEU A 362 -2.15 6.08 -23.24
CA LEU A 362 -2.38 4.64 -23.14
C LEU A 362 -3.02 4.08 -24.42
N ASN A 363 -3.97 4.80 -25.01
CA ASN A 363 -4.55 4.41 -26.30
C ASN A 363 -3.52 4.45 -27.44
N GLU A 364 -2.71 5.51 -27.54
CA GLU A 364 -1.69 5.65 -28.58
C GLU A 364 -0.56 4.61 -28.46
N THR A 365 -0.14 4.28 -27.24
CA THR A 365 1.01 3.41 -26.99
C THR A 365 0.66 1.92 -27.07
N ILE A 366 -0.52 1.50 -26.59
CA ILE A 366 -0.92 0.08 -26.51
C ILE A 366 -2.32 -0.22 -27.03
N GLY A 367 -3.06 0.78 -27.54
CA GLY A 367 -4.43 0.57 -28.01
C GLY A 367 -5.45 0.32 -26.90
N LEU A 368 -5.20 0.79 -25.68
CA LEU A 368 -6.13 0.60 -24.56
C LEU A 368 -7.46 1.31 -24.83
N GLU A 369 -8.56 0.56 -24.76
CA GLU A 369 -9.93 1.07 -24.89
C GLU A 369 -10.74 0.69 -23.64
N LEU A 370 -10.91 1.65 -22.74
CA LEU A 370 -11.83 1.55 -21.60
C LEU A 370 -12.89 2.64 -21.70
N THR A 371 -14.14 2.29 -21.45
CA THR A 371 -15.24 3.25 -21.36
C THR A 371 -15.07 4.15 -20.14
N GLU A 372 -15.69 5.33 -20.14
CA GLU A 372 -15.69 6.22 -18.97
C GLU A 372 -16.26 5.55 -17.71
N LEU A 373 -17.24 4.65 -17.89
CA LEU A 373 -17.78 3.86 -16.79
C LEU A 373 -16.74 2.87 -16.23
N GLN A 374 -15.98 2.18 -17.08
CA GLN A 374 -14.90 1.30 -16.63
C GLN A 374 -13.79 2.06 -15.91
N TRP A 375 -13.37 3.23 -16.43
CA TRP A 375 -12.42 4.11 -15.75
C TRP A 375 -12.91 4.51 -14.36
N ARG A 376 -14.17 4.93 -14.24
CA ARG A 376 -14.80 5.32 -12.97
C ARG A 376 -14.85 4.16 -11.98
N ASN A 377 -15.28 2.98 -12.42
CA ASN A 377 -15.52 1.84 -11.53
C ASN A 377 -14.19 1.24 -11.02
N TRP A 378 -13.17 1.13 -11.88
CA TRP A 378 -11.85 0.67 -11.47
C TRP A 378 -11.07 1.69 -10.64
N LEU A 379 -11.30 2.99 -10.84
CA LEU A 379 -10.81 4.02 -9.93
C LEU A 379 -11.45 3.88 -8.53
N ALA A 380 -12.75 3.59 -8.45
CA ALA A 380 -13.41 3.30 -7.18
C ALA A 380 -12.82 2.05 -6.51
N TYR A 381 -12.55 0.97 -7.27
CA TYR A 381 -11.88 -0.22 -6.74
C TYR A 381 -10.52 0.13 -6.12
N ASN A 382 -9.68 0.90 -6.82
CA ASN A 382 -8.38 1.32 -6.31
C ASN A 382 -8.47 2.21 -5.06
N HIS A 383 -9.48 3.08 -5.00
CA HIS A 383 -9.75 3.86 -3.79
C HIS A 383 -10.26 3.01 -2.62
N PHE A 384 -11.09 2.01 -2.90
CA PHE A 384 -11.55 1.03 -1.93
C PHE A 384 -10.40 0.20 -1.38
N ARG A 385 -9.57 -0.40 -2.25
CA ARG A 385 -8.37 -1.15 -1.85
C ARG A 385 -7.48 -0.30 -0.96
N GLY A 386 -7.17 0.93 -1.38
CA GLY A 386 -6.35 1.85 -0.58
C GLY A 386 -6.98 2.20 0.77
N ALA A 387 -8.30 2.46 0.81
CA ALA A 387 -9.01 2.70 2.07
C ALA A 387 -8.92 1.49 3.02
N CYS A 388 -8.98 0.26 2.51
CA CYS A 388 -8.83 -0.94 3.33
C CYS A 388 -7.39 -1.14 3.82
N VAL A 389 -6.43 -1.14 2.89
CA VAL A 389 -5.05 -1.56 3.14
C VAL A 389 -4.29 -0.55 4.00
N ASN A 390 -4.57 0.75 3.88
CA ASN A 390 -3.85 1.77 4.63
C ASN A 390 -4.02 1.62 6.15
N LEU A 391 -5.12 1.01 6.61
CA LEU A 391 -5.39 0.78 8.04
C LEU A 391 -4.34 -0.08 8.74
N THR A 392 -3.73 -1.00 8.01
CA THR A 392 -2.66 -1.84 8.57
C THR A 392 -1.52 -0.98 9.10
N ALA A 393 -1.22 0.15 8.45
CA ALA A 393 -0.14 1.03 8.84
C ALA A 393 -0.36 1.62 10.25
N LEU A 394 -1.62 1.86 10.63
CA LEU A 394 -1.93 2.29 11.98
C LEU A 394 -1.77 1.17 13.01
N THR A 395 -2.14 -0.07 12.66
CA THR A 395 -1.87 -1.24 13.53
C THR A 395 -0.37 -1.42 13.72
N VAL A 396 0.41 -1.39 12.64
CA VAL A 396 1.88 -1.46 12.67
C VAL A 396 2.45 -0.31 13.50
N PHE A 397 1.95 0.91 13.38
CA PHE A 397 2.38 2.03 14.23
C PHE A 397 2.09 1.79 15.72
N ARG A 398 0.95 1.17 16.05
CA ARG A 398 0.55 0.93 17.45
C ARG A 398 1.34 -0.21 18.09
N GLU A 399 1.53 -1.29 17.34
CA GLU A 399 2.02 -2.59 17.85
C GLU A 399 3.48 -2.87 17.48
N GLY A 400 3.95 -2.28 16.38
CA GLY A 400 5.28 -2.51 15.83
C GLY A 400 6.41 -1.92 16.67
N ARG A 401 7.59 -2.53 16.52
CA ARG A 401 8.84 -2.09 17.16
C ARG A 401 9.33 -0.77 16.58
N HIS A 402 9.12 -0.55 15.28
CA HIS A 402 9.57 0.61 14.53
C HIS A 402 8.37 1.48 14.15
N ARG A 403 8.28 2.68 14.75
CA ARG A 403 7.18 3.64 14.52
C ARG A 403 7.67 4.79 13.67
N THR A 404 7.09 4.97 12.49
CA THR A 404 7.46 6.07 11.58
C THR A 404 6.34 7.08 11.43
N ALA A 405 6.71 8.31 11.07
CA ALA A 405 5.71 9.34 10.79
C ALA A 405 4.79 8.96 9.61
N ASP A 406 5.36 8.31 8.59
CA ASP A 406 4.63 7.86 7.42
C ASP A 406 3.60 6.79 7.75
N GLN A 407 3.86 5.84 8.66
CA GLN A 407 2.86 4.85 9.09
C GLN A 407 1.61 5.52 9.66
N LEU A 408 1.78 6.56 10.48
CA LEU A 408 0.66 7.32 11.06
C LEU A 408 -0.08 8.13 9.98
N ALA A 409 0.66 8.79 9.09
CA ALA A 409 0.08 9.54 7.98
C ALA A 409 -0.70 8.64 7.02
N ILE A 410 -0.18 7.45 6.69
CA ILE A 410 -0.83 6.44 5.86
C ILE A 410 -2.10 5.95 6.55
N GLY A 411 -1.98 5.47 7.79
CA GLY A 411 -3.08 4.84 8.52
C GLY A 411 -4.23 5.75 8.90
N ILE A 412 -4.02 7.07 8.90
CA ILE A 412 -5.07 8.05 9.19
C ILE A 412 -5.40 8.86 7.94
N ALA A 413 -4.47 9.68 7.46
CA ALA A 413 -4.78 10.73 6.50
C ALA A 413 -4.86 10.22 5.05
N VAL A 414 -3.96 9.32 4.65
CA VAL A 414 -4.04 8.68 3.32
C VAL A 414 -5.26 7.76 3.26
N HIS A 415 -5.51 6.96 4.31
CA HIS A 415 -6.75 6.21 4.47
C HIS A 415 -8.00 7.08 4.24
N LEU A 416 -8.14 8.18 4.99
CA LEU A 416 -9.31 9.06 4.90
C LEU A 416 -9.45 9.70 3.51
N ARG A 417 -8.34 10.05 2.86
CA ARG A 417 -8.37 10.57 1.48
C ARG A 417 -8.89 9.52 0.49
N PHE A 418 -8.42 8.29 0.58
CA PHE A 418 -8.89 7.19 -0.27
C PHE A 418 -10.37 6.89 -0.01
N LEU A 419 -10.79 6.88 1.26
CA LEU A 419 -12.20 6.73 1.63
C LEU A 419 -13.06 7.89 1.10
N GLY A 420 -12.55 9.12 1.13
CA GLY A 420 -13.20 10.31 0.57
C GLY A 420 -13.46 10.16 -0.92
N GLN A 421 -12.43 9.79 -1.69
CA GLN A 421 -12.55 9.58 -3.13
C GLN A 421 -13.46 8.41 -3.49
N LEU A 422 -13.38 7.29 -2.75
CA LEU A 422 -14.33 6.18 -2.89
C LEU A 422 -15.76 6.69 -2.71
N THR A 423 -16.01 7.42 -1.61
CA THR A 423 -17.33 7.95 -1.26
C THR A 423 -17.85 8.91 -2.33
N GLU A 424 -17.00 9.77 -2.91
CA GLU A 424 -17.38 10.66 -4.00
C GLU A 424 -17.87 9.89 -5.23
N ILE A 425 -17.28 8.74 -5.53
CA ILE A 425 -17.67 7.91 -6.68
C ILE A 425 -18.91 7.06 -6.38
N THR A 426 -19.02 6.49 -5.17
CA THR A 426 -20.05 5.48 -4.85
C THR A 426 -21.31 6.07 -4.22
N CYS A 427 -21.26 7.30 -3.68
CA CYS A 427 -22.41 7.95 -3.05
C CYS A 427 -23.01 9.08 -3.89
N ASN A 428 -22.29 9.61 -4.87
CA ASN A 428 -22.85 10.56 -5.85
C ASN A 428 -23.27 9.79 -7.11
N GLU A 429 -24.50 9.28 -7.08
CA GLU A 429 -25.18 8.83 -8.30
C GLU A 429 -25.64 10.07 -9.08
N SER A 430 -24.69 10.71 -9.77
CA SER A 430 -24.94 11.67 -10.85
C SER A 430 -24.34 11.15 -12.13
#